data_AF-A0AAQ0DNA6-F1
#
_entry.id   AF-A0AAQ0DNA6-F1
#
_cell.length_a   1.000
_cell.length_b   1.000
_cell.length_c   1.000
_cell.angle_alpha   90.00
_cell.angle_beta   90.00
_cell.angle_gamma   90.00
#
_symmetry.space_group_name_H-M   'P 1'
#
loop_
_entity.id
_entity.type
_entity.pdbx_description
1 polymer ?
#
loop_
_entity_poly.entity_id
_entity_poly.type
_entity_poly.pdbx_seq_one_letter_code
_entity_poly.pdbx_strand_id
1 'polypeptide(L)'
;MRRLRKSLGAAFAVFMGVSGGGLPGLLSAKAEANVANITFEYTGPRPGYRPDEFVNTTPPAEFCSGLVHCTRYNEHKYTFNFPASYNKTTFQQDPDLRNRYFFKLPDVTTLHLVNEHGDSFRAQFKPTHVGLRIRSTRNLEVDYPNNGGCRGVASRNPASLNTEYLGAIIDPSLGCWIGERHHSPGARGEHWTHVMGISFDLQLPSATSLKNGVYRAQLPWRVAFPGGGSLTPVTVPTR
;
A
#
# COMPACT_ATOMS: atom_id res chain seq x y z
N MET A 1 -31.86 -35.87 -13.82
CA MET A 1 -30.54 -36.29 -13.31
C MET A 1 -29.45 -35.41 -13.91
N ARG A 2 -28.65 -34.81 -13.02
CA ARG A 2 -27.30 -34.20 -13.14
C ARG A 2 -26.64 -34.13 -14.53
N ARG A 3 -26.07 -32.94 -14.84
CA ARG A 3 -24.60 -32.72 -14.80
C ARG A 3 -24.25 -31.22 -14.77
N LEU A 4 -23.74 -30.79 -13.61
CA LEU A 4 -23.02 -29.53 -13.40
C LEU A 4 -21.72 -29.54 -14.22
N ARG A 5 -21.47 -28.51 -15.04
CA ARG A 5 -20.12 -28.18 -15.52
C ARG A 5 -19.47 -27.25 -14.49
N LYS A 6 -18.51 -27.78 -13.74
CA LYS A 6 -17.57 -27.00 -12.92
C LYS A 6 -16.62 -26.27 -13.88
N SER A 7 -16.62 -24.93 -13.88
CA SER A 7 -15.52 -24.17 -14.46
C SER A 7 -14.36 -24.19 -13.47
N LEU A 8 -13.24 -24.79 -13.87
CA LEU A 8 -11.97 -24.68 -13.17
C LEU A 8 -11.48 -23.23 -13.28
N GLY A 9 -11.44 -22.53 -12.15
CA GLY A 9 -10.66 -21.32 -12.02
C GLY A 9 -9.18 -21.69 -12.10
N ALA A 10 -8.51 -21.23 -13.16
CA ALA A 10 -7.08 -21.38 -13.31
C ALA A 10 -6.37 -20.46 -12.30
N ALA A 11 -5.80 -21.03 -11.25
CA ALA A 11 -4.85 -20.35 -10.39
C ALA A 11 -3.50 -20.29 -11.12
N PHE A 12 -3.20 -19.15 -11.75
CA PHE A 12 -1.86 -18.87 -12.26
C PHE A 12 -0.99 -18.35 -11.12
N ALA A 13 -0.21 -19.23 -10.49
CA ALA A 13 0.92 -18.84 -9.67
C ALA A 13 2.17 -18.86 -10.55
N VAL A 14 2.66 -17.67 -10.96
CA VAL A 14 3.96 -17.54 -11.63
C VAL A 14 5.04 -17.45 -10.56
N PHE A 15 5.73 -18.56 -10.30
CA PHE A 15 6.98 -18.58 -9.53
C PHE A 15 8.13 -18.21 -10.47
N MET A 16 8.69 -17.00 -10.32
CA MET A 16 10.03 -16.73 -10.84
C MET A 16 11.06 -17.11 -9.77
N GLY A 17 11.62 -18.31 -9.93
CA GLY A 17 12.84 -18.72 -9.24
C GLY A 17 14.07 -18.19 -9.98
N VAL A 18 14.91 -17.43 -9.29
CA VAL A 18 16.28 -17.15 -9.73
C VAL A 18 17.19 -17.77 -8.68
N SER A 19 17.78 -18.91 -9.02
CA SER A 19 18.84 -19.58 -8.28
C SER A 19 20.19 -19.06 -8.75
N GLY A 20 20.88 -18.31 -7.90
CA GLY A 20 22.28 -17.92 -8.08
C GLY A 20 22.99 -18.00 -6.73
N GLY A 21 23.99 -18.86 -6.62
CA GLY A 21 24.62 -19.27 -5.36
C GLY A 21 25.60 -18.26 -4.75
N GLY A 22 25.95 -18.55 -3.48
CA GLY A 22 27.20 -18.09 -2.86
C GLY A 22 27.06 -17.00 -1.78
N LEU A 23 26.74 -17.39 -0.54
CA LEU A 23 27.32 -16.91 0.75
C LEU A 23 26.39 -17.30 1.92
N PRO A 24 26.87 -18.03 2.96
CA PRO A 24 26.10 -18.27 4.17
C PRO A 24 26.33 -17.12 5.16
N GLY A 25 25.29 -16.38 5.54
CA GLY A 25 25.39 -15.46 6.69
C GLY A 25 24.69 -14.11 6.62
N LEU A 26 23.77 -13.88 5.68
CA LEU A 26 22.87 -12.71 5.76
C LEU A 26 21.45 -13.19 6.03
N LEU A 27 20.94 -12.73 7.18
CA LEU A 27 19.58 -12.88 7.68
C LEU A 27 18.58 -12.98 6.52
N SER A 28 18.04 -14.19 6.32
CA SER A 28 17.01 -14.45 5.32
C SER A 28 15.77 -13.64 5.73
N ALA A 29 15.62 -12.45 5.15
CA ALA A 29 14.42 -11.65 5.30
C ALA A 29 13.27 -12.48 4.72
N LYS A 30 12.39 -12.99 5.58
CA LYS A 30 11.13 -13.61 5.16
C LYS A 30 10.30 -12.53 4.47
N ALA A 31 10.42 -12.45 3.15
CA ALA A 31 9.51 -11.66 2.33
C ALA A 31 8.21 -12.46 2.19
N GLU A 32 7.22 -12.19 3.04
CA GLU A 32 5.86 -12.65 2.78
C GLU A 32 5.29 -11.84 1.62
N ALA A 33 4.96 -12.54 0.54
CA ALA A 33 4.25 -11.95 -0.58
C ALA A 33 2.77 -11.79 -0.17
N ASN A 34 2.41 -10.57 0.23
CA ASN A 34 1.00 -10.21 0.42
C ASN A 34 0.43 -9.77 -0.93
N VAL A 35 -0.79 -10.21 -1.22
CA VAL A 35 -1.51 -9.85 -2.46
C VAL A 35 -2.66 -8.92 -2.09
N ALA A 36 -2.63 -7.70 -2.60
CA ALA A 36 -3.79 -6.82 -2.57
C ALA A 36 -4.67 -7.09 -3.79
N ASN A 37 -5.95 -7.37 -3.56
CA ASN A 37 -6.94 -7.49 -4.63
C ASN A 37 -7.53 -6.11 -4.90
N ILE A 38 -7.33 -5.63 -6.13
CA ILE A 38 -7.86 -4.35 -6.58
C ILE A 38 -8.93 -4.62 -7.63
N THR A 39 -10.12 -4.06 -7.43
CA THR A 39 -11.28 -4.29 -8.29
C THR A 39 -11.84 -2.99 -8.84
N PHE A 40 -12.11 -2.99 -10.13
CA PHE A 40 -12.71 -1.87 -10.85
C PHE A 40 -13.87 -2.34 -11.69
N GLU A 41 -14.89 -1.51 -11.76
CA GLU A 41 -16.02 -1.73 -12.65
C GLU A 41 -16.00 -0.68 -13.76
N TYR A 42 -16.03 -1.14 -15.00
CA TYR A 42 -16.31 -0.31 -16.16
C TYR A 42 -17.70 -0.64 -16.68
N THR A 43 -18.53 0.38 -16.76
CA THR A 43 -19.96 0.24 -17.08
C THR A 43 -20.38 0.91 -18.38
N GLY A 44 -19.41 1.36 -19.17
CA GLY A 44 -19.65 2.18 -20.35
C GLY A 44 -19.93 3.66 -20.02
N PRO A 45 -20.16 4.50 -21.05
CA PRO A 45 -20.57 5.88 -20.88
C PRO A 45 -21.91 5.97 -20.14
N ARG A 46 -21.98 6.73 -19.04
CA ARG A 46 -23.22 6.98 -18.27
C ARG A 46 -23.44 8.49 -18.07
N PRO A 47 -24.69 8.98 -18.05
CA PRO A 47 -24.98 10.38 -17.71
C PRO A 47 -24.38 10.75 -16.35
N GLY A 48 -23.60 11.82 -16.28
CA GLY A 48 -22.92 12.28 -15.06
C GLY A 48 -21.59 11.59 -14.73
N TYR A 49 -21.12 10.68 -15.58
CA TYR A 49 -19.80 10.04 -15.50
C TYR A 49 -18.98 10.40 -16.73
N ARG A 50 -17.66 10.52 -16.58
CA ARG A 50 -16.82 10.68 -17.77
C ARG A 50 -16.79 9.35 -18.55
N PRO A 51 -16.72 9.37 -19.89
CA PRO A 51 -16.72 8.14 -20.70
C PRO A 51 -15.58 7.19 -20.35
N ASP A 52 -14.48 7.72 -19.80
CA ASP A 52 -13.26 7.05 -19.34
C ASP A 52 -13.28 6.66 -17.85
N GLU A 53 -14.42 6.81 -17.18
CA GLU A 53 -14.47 6.69 -15.73
C GLU A 53 -14.68 5.25 -15.25
N PHE A 54 -13.64 4.68 -14.65
CA PHE A 54 -13.75 3.47 -13.84
C PHE A 54 -14.20 3.78 -12.43
N VAL A 55 -15.09 2.93 -11.91
CA VAL A 55 -15.53 2.95 -10.52
C VAL A 55 -14.64 2.00 -9.72
N ASN A 56 -13.99 2.53 -8.68
CA ASN A 56 -13.31 1.69 -7.70
C ASN A 56 -14.35 0.93 -6.90
N THR A 57 -14.34 -0.40 -6.97
CA THR A 57 -15.21 -1.25 -6.15
C THR A 57 -14.44 -1.91 -5.00
N THR A 58 -13.14 -1.62 -4.89
CA THR A 58 -12.32 -2.08 -3.77
C THR A 58 -12.81 -1.41 -2.48
N PRO A 59 -12.91 -2.14 -1.34
CA PRO A 59 -13.21 -1.53 -0.06
C PRO A 59 -12.25 -0.35 0.23
N PRO A 60 -12.78 0.81 0.66
CA PRO A 60 -11.96 2.00 0.88
C PRO A 60 -10.93 1.74 1.98
N ALA A 61 -9.78 2.42 1.88
CA ALA A 61 -8.74 2.37 2.90
C ALA A 61 -9.25 2.84 4.27
N GLU A 62 -8.70 2.29 5.36
CA GLU A 62 -9.13 2.59 6.73
C GLU A 62 -8.95 4.08 7.05
N PHE A 63 -7.93 4.73 6.49
CA PHE A 63 -7.70 6.17 6.68
C PHE A 63 -8.86 7.05 6.18
N CYS A 64 -9.71 6.53 5.28
CA CYS A 64 -10.91 7.19 4.80
C CYS A 64 -12.00 7.36 5.86
N SER A 65 -11.88 6.66 7.00
CA SER A 65 -12.86 6.67 8.10
C SER A 65 -12.57 7.71 9.20
N GLY A 66 -11.51 8.53 9.05
CA GLY A 66 -11.22 9.52 10.09
C GLY A 66 -10.02 10.45 9.90
N LEU A 67 -9.14 10.19 8.93
CA LEU A 67 -8.06 11.13 8.58
C LEU A 67 -8.48 12.07 7.45
N VAL A 68 -9.11 11.51 6.41
CA VAL A 68 -9.56 12.25 5.23
C VAL A 68 -10.89 11.68 4.74
N HIS A 69 -11.66 12.48 4.04
CA HIS A 69 -12.82 11.99 3.30
C HIS A 69 -12.36 11.43 1.96
N CYS A 70 -12.58 10.15 1.70
CA CYS A 70 -12.34 9.56 0.38
C CYS A 70 -13.62 9.62 -0.44
N THR A 71 -13.59 10.33 -1.57
CA THR A 71 -14.74 10.47 -2.45
C THR A 71 -14.28 10.31 -3.89
N ARG A 72 -15.22 10.06 -4.82
CA ARG A 72 -14.87 9.95 -6.24
C ARG A 72 -14.29 11.23 -6.86
N TYR A 73 -14.42 12.37 -6.17
CA TYR A 73 -14.07 13.70 -6.68
C TYR A 73 -12.78 14.27 -6.10
N ASN A 74 -12.05 13.51 -5.30
CA ASN A 74 -10.81 13.96 -4.69
C ASN A 74 -9.62 13.05 -5.03
N GLU A 75 -8.44 13.47 -4.58
CA GLU A 75 -7.16 12.77 -4.75
C GLU A 75 -7.10 11.38 -4.07
N HIS A 76 -8.17 10.97 -3.39
CA HIS A 76 -8.35 9.65 -2.78
C HIS A 76 -9.45 8.83 -3.48
N LYS A 77 -9.68 9.09 -4.77
CA LYS A 77 -10.66 8.34 -5.59
C LYS A 77 -10.37 6.84 -5.59
N TYR A 78 -9.11 6.47 -5.73
CA TYR A 78 -8.68 5.08 -5.69
C TYR A 78 -7.89 4.81 -4.42
N THR A 79 -8.42 3.91 -3.61
CA THR A 79 -7.79 3.45 -2.36
C THR A 79 -8.04 1.97 -2.17
N PHE A 80 -7.19 1.35 -1.36
CA PHE A 80 -7.41 -0.01 -0.86
C PHE A 80 -6.82 -0.18 0.54
N ASN A 81 -7.43 -1.06 1.33
CA ASN A 81 -6.87 -1.50 2.59
C ASN A 81 -5.64 -2.39 2.34
N PHE A 82 -4.55 -2.09 3.03
CA PHE A 82 -3.34 -2.90 2.98
C PHE A 82 -3.07 -3.50 4.36
N PRO A 83 -3.43 -4.78 4.59
CA PRO A 83 -3.38 -5.39 5.90
C PRO A 83 -1.94 -5.81 6.27
N ALA A 84 -1.04 -4.85 6.38
CA ALA A 84 0.33 -5.08 6.81
C ALA A 84 0.58 -4.40 8.15
N SER A 85 1.28 -5.12 9.02
CA SER A 85 1.80 -4.57 10.26
C SER A 85 3.25 -4.99 10.46
N TYR A 86 4.03 -4.14 11.10
CA TYR A 86 5.45 -4.41 11.34
C TYR A 86 5.98 -3.67 12.55
N ASN A 87 7.06 -4.21 13.10
CA ASN A 87 7.85 -3.56 14.13
C ASN A 87 9.12 -2.97 13.56
N LYS A 88 9.46 -1.77 14.03
CA LYS A 88 10.70 -1.09 13.69
C LYS A 88 11.32 -0.46 14.91
N THR A 89 12.60 -0.73 15.10
CA THR A 89 13.45 0.03 16.01
C THR A 89 14.05 1.20 15.23
N THR A 90 14.05 2.38 15.83
CA THR A 90 14.60 3.60 15.23
C THR A 90 15.63 4.24 16.14
N PHE A 91 16.52 5.02 15.54
CA PHE A 91 17.54 5.79 16.23
C PHE A 91 17.41 7.26 15.85
N GLN A 92 17.21 8.10 16.85
CA GLN A 92 16.98 9.53 16.65
C GLN A 92 18.21 10.20 16.05
N GLN A 93 18.00 11.00 14.99
CA GLN A 93 19.06 11.73 14.28
C GLN A 93 20.19 10.86 13.70
N ASP A 94 19.99 9.55 13.51
CA ASP A 94 20.98 8.67 12.86
C ASP A 94 21.35 9.20 11.46
N PRO A 95 22.63 9.27 11.06
CA PRO A 95 23.01 9.74 9.73
C PRO A 95 22.44 8.85 8.60
N ASP A 96 22.26 7.55 8.84
CA ASP A 96 21.51 6.69 7.93
C ASP A 96 20.00 6.85 8.18
N LEU A 97 19.32 7.45 7.20
CA LEU A 97 17.88 7.63 7.24
C LEU A 97 17.13 6.30 7.39
N ARG A 98 17.69 5.17 6.95
CA ARG A 98 17.07 3.84 7.11
C ARG A 98 16.92 3.41 8.56
N ASN A 99 17.82 3.88 9.44
CA ASN A 99 17.79 3.65 10.87
C ASN A 99 16.83 4.59 11.61
N ARG A 100 16.36 5.66 10.96
CA ARG A 100 15.23 6.47 11.44
C ARG A 100 13.91 5.79 11.10
N TYR A 101 12.78 6.39 11.46
CA TYR A 101 11.47 5.91 11.04
C TYR A 101 11.31 6.05 9.52
N PHE A 102 11.81 5.06 8.78
CA PHE A 102 11.86 5.04 7.32
C PHE A 102 11.02 3.91 6.74
N PHE A 103 10.27 4.22 5.69
CA PHE A 103 9.54 3.28 4.87
C PHE A 103 9.64 3.68 3.40
N LYS A 104 9.51 2.71 2.50
CA LYS A 104 9.47 2.94 1.05
C LYS A 104 8.31 2.15 0.46
N LEU A 105 7.50 2.81 -0.38
CA LEU A 105 6.51 2.15 -1.21
C LEU A 105 7.17 1.69 -2.53
N PRO A 106 6.63 0.70 -3.25
CA PRO A 106 7.04 0.35 -4.59
C PRO A 106 7.01 1.56 -5.50
N ASP A 107 7.92 1.52 -6.45
CA ASP A 107 7.92 2.43 -7.57
C ASP A 107 6.65 2.20 -8.41
N VAL A 108 6.43 3.10 -9.37
CA VAL A 108 5.34 2.95 -10.34
C VAL A 108 5.48 1.60 -11.03
N THR A 109 4.43 0.78 -10.98
CA THR A 109 4.45 -0.57 -11.52
C THR A 109 3.29 -0.81 -12.46
N THR A 110 3.49 -1.68 -13.44
CA THR A 110 2.43 -2.05 -14.38
C THR A 110 1.60 -3.18 -13.80
N LEU A 111 0.30 -2.94 -13.64
CA LEU A 111 -0.69 -3.95 -13.28
C LEU A 111 -1.30 -4.57 -14.52
N HIS A 112 -1.56 -5.88 -14.43
CA HIS A 112 -2.34 -6.63 -15.40
C HIS A 112 -3.75 -6.80 -14.87
N LEU A 113 -4.70 -6.10 -15.50
CA LEU A 113 -6.11 -6.15 -15.15
C LEU A 113 -6.81 -7.14 -16.07
N VAL A 114 -7.61 -8.04 -15.49
CA VAL A 114 -8.35 -9.08 -16.23
C VAL A 114 -9.83 -9.04 -15.81
N ASN A 115 -10.76 -9.04 -16.76
CA ASN A 115 -12.20 -9.12 -16.46
C ASN A 115 -12.68 -10.57 -16.35
N GLU A 116 -13.94 -10.74 -15.93
CA GLU A 116 -14.63 -12.04 -15.84
C GLU A 116 -14.77 -12.79 -17.17
N HIS A 117 -14.58 -12.10 -18.30
CA HIS A 117 -14.68 -12.65 -19.65
C HIS A 117 -13.32 -12.99 -20.29
N GLY A 118 -12.21 -12.78 -19.57
CA GLY A 118 -10.85 -13.06 -20.02
C GLY A 118 -10.19 -11.95 -20.83
N ASP A 119 -10.86 -10.82 -21.06
CA ASP A 119 -10.21 -9.64 -21.63
C ASP A 119 -9.26 -9.03 -20.60
N SER A 120 -8.16 -8.46 -21.08
CA SER A 120 -7.16 -7.87 -20.21
C SER A 120 -6.53 -6.63 -20.79
N PHE A 121 -6.02 -5.78 -19.91
CA PHE A 121 -5.21 -4.63 -20.29
C PHE A 121 -4.15 -4.35 -19.21
N ARG A 122 -3.19 -3.50 -19.56
CA ARG A 122 -2.14 -3.03 -18.66
C ARG A 122 -2.43 -1.61 -18.20
N ALA A 123 -2.22 -1.32 -16.93
CA ALA A 123 -2.32 0.02 -16.38
C ALA A 123 -1.13 0.33 -15.48
N GLN A 124 -0.68 1.58 -15.45
CA GLN A 124 0.35 2.01 -14.50
C GLN A 124 -0.30 2.30 -13.16
N PHE A 125 0.13 1.58 -12.12
CA PHE A 125 -0.18 1.83 -10.72
C PHE A 125 0.86 2.77 -10.13
N LYS A 126 0.41 3.95 -9.70
CA LYS A 126 1.24 4.95 -9.04
C LYS A 126 0.69 5.20 -7.65
N PRO A 127 1.40 4.82 -6.57
CA PRO A 127 1.02 5.22 -5.22
C PRO A 127 0.98 6.75 -5.11
N THR A 128 -0.07 7.29 -4.49
CA THR A 128 -0.23 8.74 -4.27
C THR A 128 -0.28 9.09 -2.80
N HIS A 129 -0.82 8.21 -1.94
CA HIS A 129 -0.86 8.42 -0.49
C HIS A 129 -0.70 7.11 0.27
N VAL A 130 -0.22 7.20 1.51
CA VAL A 130 -0.20 6.09 2.46
C VAL A 130 -0.68 6.54 3.82
N GLY A 131 -1.61 5.76 4.39
CA GLY A 131 -2.07 5.91 5.76
C GLY A 131 -1.34 4.92 6.67
N LEU A 132 -0.83 5.40 7.79
CA LEU A 132 -0.16 4.62 8.81
C LEU A 132 -0.79 4.90 10.17
N ARG A 133 -0.98 3.85 10.96
CA ARG A 133 -1.21 3.94 12.42
C ARG A 133 0.02 3.42 13.11
N ILE A 134 0.64 4.27 13.91
CA ILE A 134 1.92 4.02 14.55
C ILE A 134 1.68 4.03 16.05
N ARG A 135 2.00 2.92 16.70
CA ARG A 135 2.05 2.81 18.16
C ARG A 135 3.51 2.78 18.57
N SER A 136 3.91 3.65 19.48
CA SER A 136 5.29 3.73 19.93
C SER A 136 5.40 3.42 21.42
N THR A 137 6.56 2.93 21.86
CA THR A 137 6.88 2.79 23.29
C THR A 137 7.11 4.13 23.97
N ARG A 138 7.28 5.20 23.18
CA ARG A 138 7.47 6.59 23.62
C ARG A 138 6.53 7.48 22.83
N ASN A 139 6.38 8.75 23.21
CA ASN A 139 5.61 9.68 22.38
C ASN A 139 6.32 9.85 21.03
N LEU A 140 5.73 9.32 19.97
CA LEU A 140 6.07 9.65 18.59
C LEU A 140 5.27 10.89 18.24
N GLU A 141 5.80 12.06 18.56
CA GLU A 141 5.23 13.27 18.01
C GLU A 141 5.73 13.38 16.57
N VAL A 142 4.88 12.97 15.62
CA VAL A 142 5.11 13.17 14.19
C VAL A 142 5.08 14.68 13.96
N ASP A 143 6.26 15.28 14.00
CA ASP A 143 6.42 16.65 13.55
C ASP A 143 6.03 16.71 12.08
N TYR A 144 5.20 17.67 11.69
CA TYR A 144 5.14 18.04 10.28
C TYR A 144 6.48 18.71 9.95
N PRO A 145 7.50 17.98 9.41
CA PRO A 145 7.53 17.70 7.97
C PRO A 145 8.22 16.37 7.51
N ASN A 146 7.57 15.63 6.60
CA ASN A 146 7.75 15.64 5.14
C ASN A 146 9.17 15.65 4.58
N ASN A 147 9.90 14.55 4.68
CA ASN A 147 11.22 14.45 4.09
C ASN A 147 11.42 13.17 3.26
N GLY A 148 12.32 13.26 2.28
CA GLY A 148 12.51 12.23 1.26
C GLY A 148 11.39 12.25 0.23
N GLY A 149 10.81 11.09 -0.07
CA GLY A 149 9.77 10.92 -1.08
C GLY A 149 8.34 11.29 -0.66
N CYS A 150 8.13 11.74 0.58
CA CYS A 150 6.79 11.97 1.14
C CYS A 150 6.55 13.40 1.65
N ARG A 151 5.29 13.80 1.54
CA ARG A 151 4.72 14.98 2.16
C ARG A 151 3.47 14.60 2.97
N GLY A 152 3.59 14.47 4.27
CA GLY A 152 2.52 14.50 5.27
C GLY A 152 1.43 15.53 4.97
N VAL A 153 0.20 15.03 5.07
CA VAL A 153 -1.06 15.69 4.73
C VAL A 153 -1.91 15.84 5.98
N ALA A 154 -2.15 14.73 6.68
CA ALA A 154 -2.97 14.69 7.89
C ALA A 154 -2.26 13.90 8.99
N SER A 155 -2.45 14.30 10.24
CA SER A 155 -2.10 13.47 11.39
C SER A 155 -3.08 13.69 12.52
N ARG A 156 -3.33 12.66 13.32
CA ARG A 156 -4.05 12.77 14.60
C ARG A 156 -3.45 11.83 15.63
N ASN A 157 -3.52 12.22 16.90
CA ASN A 157 -2.99 11.43 18.02
C ASN A 157 -4.16 10.96 18.90
N PRO A 158 -4.84 9.85 18.54
CA PRO A 158 -6.00 9.38 19.31
C PRO A 158 -5.66 8.95 20.74
N ALA A 159 -4.38 8.67 21.03
CA ALA A 159 -3.86 8.43 22.38
C ALA A 159 -2.39 8.88 22.46
N SER A 160 -1.84 9.04 23.66
CA SER A 160 -0.47 9.53 23.88
C SER A 160 0.61 8.74 23.12
N LEU A 161 0.41 7.43 22.94
CA LEU A 161 1.37 6.54 22.27
C LEU A 161 0.91 6.09 20.88
N ASN A 162 -0.22 6.60 20.37
CA ASN A 162 -0.77 6.22 19.08
C ASN A 162 -0.89 7.45 18.19
N THR A 163 -0.26 7.40 17.03
CA THR A 163 -0.35 8.42 16.00
C THR A 163 -0.88 7.82 14.72
N GLU A 164 -1.87 8.45 14.13
CA GLU A 164 -2.30 8.18 12.77
C GLU A 164 -1.76 9.26 11.85
N TYR A 165 -1.22 8.84 10.71
CA TYR A 165 -0.51 9.67 9.75
C TYR A 165 -0.99 9.35 8.34
N LEU A 166 -1.20 10.40 7.54
CA LEU A 166 -1.41 10.29 6.10
C LEU A 166 -0.32 11.10 5.40
N GLY A 167 0.46 10.43 4.55
CA GLY A 167 1.47 11.07 3.70
C GLY A 167 1.11 10.99 2.24
N ALA A 168 1.22 12.10 1.52
CA ALA A 168 1.28 12.14 0.07
C ALA A 168 2.66 11.67 -0.42
N ILE A 169 2.67 10.94 -1.52
CA ILE A 169 3.86 10.41 -2.18
C ILE A 169 4.24 11.38 -3.30
N ILE A 170 5.34 12.10 -3.12
CA ILE A 170 5.87 13.06 -4.09
C ILE A 170 6.77 12.33 -5.09
N ASP A 171 7.63 11.44 -4.58
CA ASP A 171 8.52 10.61 -5.39
C ASP A 171 8.63 9.22 -4.76
N PRO A 172 8.01 8.17 -5.35
CA PRO A 172 8.07 6.82 -4.81
C PRO A 172 9.46 6.18 -4.94
N SER A 173 10.34 6.71 -5.80
CA SER A 173 11.72 6.22 -5.95
C SER A 173 12.56 6.54 -4.72
N LEU A 174 12.22 7.63 -4.04
CA LEU A 174 12.76 8.02 -2.76
C LEU A 174 11.99 7.32 -1.63
N GLY A 175 12.70 6.91 -0.59
CA GLY A 175 12.03 6.48 0.63
C GLY A 175 11.53 7.68 1.44
N CYS A 176 10.56 7.42 2.29
CA CYS A 176 9.97 8.38 3.19
C CYS A 176 10.52 8.17 4.59
N TRP A 177 10.76 9.25 5.32
CA TRP A 177 11.07 9.15 6.73
C TRP A 177 10.29 10.16 7.56
N ILE A 178 10.01 9.77 8.80
CA ILE A 178 9.28 10.55 9.80
C ILE A 178 10.27 10.94 10.89
N GLY A 179 10.33 12.24 11.21
CA GLY A 179 11.10 12.74 12.34
C GLY A 179 10.35 12.53 13.64
N GLU A 180 11.07 12.15 14.70
CA GLU A 180 10.53 12.08 16.05
C GLU A 180 10.92 13.36 16.80
N ARG A 181 9.97 14.09 17.41
CA ARG A 181 10.33 15.24 18.26
C ARG A 181 10.83 14.78 19.63
N HIS A 182 11.59 15.66 20.28
CA HIS A 182 11.88 15.63 21.72
C HIS A 182 12.80 14.51 22.24
N HIS A 183 13.58 13.87 21.37
CA HIS A 183 14.56 12.87 21.80
C HIS A 183 15.99 13.30 21.53
N SER A 184 16.88 12.93 22.46
CA SER A 184 18.32 13.13 22.30
C SER A 184 18.85 12.38 21.07
N PRO A 185 19.90 12.90 20.41
CA PRO A 185 20.57 12.15 19.34
C PRO A 185 20.96 10.74 19.80
N GLY A 186 20.73 9.74 18.95
CA GLY A 186 21.00 8.32 19.24
C GLY A 186 19.95 7.63 20.14
N ALA A 187 18.93 8.35 20.62
CA ALA A 187 17.86 7.73 21.39
C ALA A 187 17.15 6.64 20.58
N ARG A 188 16.91 5.50 21.22
CA ARG A 188 16.22 4.35 20.63
C ARG A 188 14.71 4.46 20.81
N GLY A 189 13.98 4.34 19.70
CA GLY A 189 12.53 4.22 19.66
C GLY A 189 12.11 2.83 19.17
N GLU A 190 10.99 2.31 19.67
CA GLU A 190 10.37 1.09 19.16
C GLU A 190 8.94 1.38 18.73
N HIS A 191 8.62 1.01 17.49
CA HIS A 191 7.36 1.38 16.85
C HIS A 191 6.70 0.15 16.25
N TRP A 192 5.45 -0.07 16.63
CA TRP A 192 4.52 -0.97 15.98
C TRP A 192 3.71 -0.18 14.96
N THR A 193 3.82 -0.54 13.69
CA THR A 193 3.15 0.15 12.59
C THR A 193 2.09 -0.75 11.99
N HIS A 194 0.91 -0.20 11.79
CA HIS A 194 -0.15 -0.78 10.98
C HIS A 194 -0.38 0.11 9.74
N VAL A 195 -0.41 -0.48 8.56
CA VAL A 195 -0.72 0.26 7.34
C VAL A 195 -2.24 0.33 7.20
N MET A 196 -2.80 1.53 7.29
CA MET A 196 -4.25 1.77 7.17
C MET A 196 -4.72 1.65 5.72
N GLY A 197 -3.81 1.80 4.77
CA GLY A 197 -4.08 1.61 3.35
C GLY A 197 -3.27 2.54 2.46
N ILE A 198 -3.51 2.44 1.16
CA ILE A 198 -2.81 3.21 0.13
C ILE A 198 -3.84 3.85 -0.78
N SER A 199 -3.60 5.11 -1.16
CA SER A 199 -4.23 5.73 -2.32
C SER A 199 -3.28 5.65 -3.51
N PHE A 200 -3.84 5.55 -4.70
CA PHE A 200 -3.07 5.42 -5.93
C PHE A 200 -3.79 6.08 -7.11
N ASP A 201 -3.05 6.29 -8.18
CA ASP A 201 -3.59 6.61 -9.49
C ASP A 201 -3.42 5.41 -10.41
N LEU A 202 -4.39 5.24 -11.32
CA LEU A 202 -4.28 4.35 -12.46
C LEU A 202 -4.32 5.15 -13.75
N GLN A 203 -3.29 4.97 -14.56
CA GLN A 203 -3.33 5.39 -15.95
C GLN A 203 -4.01 4.30 -16.76
N LEU A 204 -5.29 4.53 -17.05
CA LEU A 204 -6.16 3.58 -17.74
C LEU A 204 -6.14 3.86 -19.25
N PRO A 205 -6.23 2.84 -20.10
CA PRO A 205 -6.39 3.05 -21.54
C PRO A 205 -7.76 3.67 -21.83
N SER A 206 -7.95 4.14 -23.07
CA SER A 206 -9.24 4.69 -23.49
C SER A 206 -10.37 3.69 -23.23
N ALA A 207 -11.42 4.14 -22.54
CA ALA A 207 -12.57 3.31 -22.22
C ALA A 207 -13.32 2.78 -23.45
N THR A 208 -13.19 3.44 -24.60
CA THR A 208 -13.73 2.93 -25.87
C THR A 208 -13.07 1.64 -26.34
N SER A 209 -11.87 1.32 -25.85
CA SER A 209 -11.14 0.10 -26.19
C SER A 209 -11.45 -1.07 -25.25
N LEU A 210 -12.28 -0.84 -24.22
CA LEU A 210 -12.54 -1.80 -23.16
C LEU A 210 -13.95 -2.34 -23.23
N LYS A 211 -14.10 -3.62 -22.88
CA LYS A 211 -15.41 -4.24 -22.72
C LYS A 211 -15.95 -3.96 -21.33
N ASN A 212 -17.27 -3.91 -21.19
CA ASN A 212 -17.90 -3.78 -19.89
C ASN A 212 -17.56 -4.98 -19.00
N GLY A 213 -17.40 -4.73 -17.70
CA GLY A 213 -17.15 -5.79 -16.72
C GLY A 213 -16.35 -5.34 -15.49
N VAL A 214 -16.10 -6.30 -14.60
CA VAL A 214 -15.31 -6.13 -13.38
C VAL A 214 -13.88 -6.62 -13.60
N TYR A 215 -12.97 -5.68 -13.71
CA TYR A 215 -11.55 -5.94 -13.86
C TYR A 215 -10.88 -6.13 -12.51
N ARG A 216 -10.05 -7.16 -12.40
CA ARG A 216 -9.30 -7.50 -11.19
C ARG A 216 -7.80 -7.51 -11.47
N ALA A 217 -7.04 -7.00 -10.52
CA ALA A 217 -5.58 -7.08 -10.51
C ALA A 217 -5.09 -7.54 -9.14
N GLN A 218 -3.94 -8.23 -9.17
CA GLN A 218 -3.18 -8.59 -7.98
C GLN A 218 -1.93 -7.72 -7.96
N LEU A 219 -1.76 -6.95 -6.89
CA LEU A 219 -0.53 -6.19 -6.65
C LEU A 219 0.36 -7.01 -5.70
N PRO A 220 1.44 -7.64 -6.19
CA PRO A 220 2.40 -8.27 -5.30
C PRO A 220 3.16 -7.19 -4.54
N TRP A 221 3.19 -7.30 -3.22
CA TRP A 221 3.95 -6.38 -2.38
C TRP A 221 5.00 -7.10 -1.56
N ARG A 222 6.10 -6.40 -1.30
CA ARG A 222 7.14 -6.84 -0.37
C ARG A 222 7.41 -5.72 0.62
N VAL A 223 7.33 -6.04 1.90
CA VAL A 223 7.80 -5.13 2.95
C VAL A 223 9.22 -5.53 3.27
N ALA A 224 10.18 -4.67 2.92
CA ALA A 224 11.58 -4.86 3.25
C ALA A 224 11.94 -3.93 4.41
N PHE A 225 12.52 -4.50 5.47
CA PHE A 225 13.02 -3.73 6.61
C PHE A 225 14.54 -3.68 6.54
N PRO A 226 15.14 -2.54 6.20
CA PRO A 226 16.54 -2.33 6.53
C PRO A 226 16.65 -2.36 8.06
N GLY A 227 17.47 -3.27 8.61
CA GLY A 227 17.69 -3.37 10.07
C GLY A 227 17.00 -4.52 10.80
N GLY A 228 16.38 -5.49 10.11
CA GLY A 228 15.96 -6.77 10.75
C GLY A 228 14.60 -6.75 11.46
N GLY A 229 13.61 -6.03 10.91
CA GLY A 229 12.21 -6.11 11.39
C GLY A 229 11.57 -7.48 11.13
N SER A 230 10.63 -7.87 11.99
CA SER A 230 9.80 -9.07 11.84
C SER A 230 8.41 -8.69 11.33
N LEU A 231 7.90 -9.40 10.33
CA LEU A 231 6.49 -9.34 9.94
C LEU A 231 5.68 -10.13 10.96
N THR A 232 4.58 -9.54 11.41
CA THR A 232 3.52 -10.30 12.07
C THR A 232 2.40 -10.43 11.07
N PRO A 233 2.04 -11.63 10.61
CA PRO A 233 0.91 -11.82 9.70
C PRO A 233 -0.34 -11.21 10.34
N VAL A 234 -0.96 -10.26 9.64
CA VAL A 234 -2.28 -9.77 10.04
C VAL A 234 -3.29 -10.72 9.41
N THR A 235 -3.92 -11.56 10.22
CA THR A 235 -5.09 -12.33 9.80
C THR A 235 -6.21 -11.33 9.53
N VAL A 236 -6.47 -11.03 8.26
CA VAL A 236 -7.67 -10.27 7.89
C VAL A 236 -8.86 -11.17 8.20
N PRO A 237 -9.79 -10.77 9.08
CA PRO A 237 -11.02 -11.51 9.23
C PRO A 237 -11.79 -11.42 7.90
N THR A 238 -11.90 -12.54 7.20
CA THR A 238 -12.85 -12.69 6.10
C THR A 238 -14.25 -12.54 6.70
N ARG A 239 -14.96 -11.46 6.34
CA ARG A 239 -16.41 -11.37 6.54
C ARG A 239 -17.12 -12.22 5.50
#